data_AF-A0A354FQP8-F1
#
_entry.id   AF-A0A354FQP8-F1
#
_cell.length_a   1.000
_cell.length_b   1.000
_cell.length_c   1.000
_cell.angle_alpha   90.00
_cell.angle_beta   90.00
_cell.angle_gamma   90.00
#
_symmetry.space_group_name_H-M   'P 1'
#
loop_
_entity.id
_entity.type
_entity.pdbx_description
1 polymer ?
#
loop_
_entity_poly.entity_id
_entity_poly.type
_entity_poly.pdbx_seq_one_letter_code
_entity_poly.pdbx_strand_id
1 'polypeptide(L)'
;MLAVVLIIAVIAVFGKYSGTKRLVLGSGLLFSSGFLWIRSRLTTKFLRSRAASEGYLERVVLAGTPKETGLFLEDLESEILETWKIVAHFDLETKTVGELDDLIKQESIQRVVFLTGHAEFSRVAQAVETCELQGVEAWIGATFLRAQVARPSFDAVGGRPMLVFRSTPELSWQLFAKKLVDMIGALVIVILTFPLWLVAMIGIKLASPGSPVIFTQNRAGLYGKSFRIYKFRTMVPDADQMLEKIKQDHGNEVDGPAFKLASDPRIFPFGRFLRKYSIDELPQMINVLKGEMSLVGPRPLPLHEIEAIKKSSHRR
;
A
#
# COMPACT_ATOMS: atom_id res chain seq x y z
N MET A 1 8.03 -24.91 -7.52
CA MET A 1 9.23 -24.80 -8.38
C MET A 1 10.40 -24.08 -7.70
N LEU A 2 10.21 -22.88 -7.14
CA LEU A 2 11.31 -22.08 -6.54
C LEU A 2 12.10 -22.81 -5.44
N ALA A 3 11.41 -23.56 -4.56
CA ALA A 3 12.07 -24.34 -3.51
C ALA A 3 12.96 -25.46 -4.06
N VAL A 4 12.55 -26.12 -5.15
CA VAL A 4 13.32 -27.21 -5.77
C VAL A 4 14.57 -26.65 -6.44
N VAL A 5 14.46 -25.49 -7.10
CA VAL A 5 15.61 -24.79 -7.69
C VAL A 5 16.59 -24.32 -6.62
N LEU A 6 16.11 -23.81 -5.48
CA LEU A 6 16.94 -23.40 -4.36
C LEU A 6 17.68 -24.60 -3.74
N ILE A 7 17.02 -25.74 -3.57
CA ILE A 7 17.61 -26.97 -3.05
C ILE A 7 18.70 -27.48 -4.00
N ILE A 8 18.44 -27.53 -5.31
CA ILE A 8 19.43 -27.96 -6.31
C ILE A 8 20.61 -26.98 -6.35
N ALA A 9 20.36 -25.67 -6.27
CA ALA A 9 21.42 -24.65 -6.24
C ALA A 9 22.30 -24.77 -4.99
N VAL A 10 21.70 -25.01 -3.82
CA VAL A 10 22.44 -25.23 -2.57
C VAL A 10 23.27 -26.52 -2.66
N ILE A 11 22.71 -27.62 -3.15
CA ILE A 11 23.46 -28.88 -3.34
C ILE A 11 24.62 -28.68 -4.33
N ALA A 12 24.39 -27.98 -5.44
CA ALA A 12 25.41 -27.74 -6.47
C ALA A 12 26.54 -26.81 -5.99
N VAL A 13 26.21 -25.76 -5.24
CA VAL A 13 27.19 -24.81 -4.71
C VAL A 13 28.03 -25.44 -3.60
N PHE A 14 27.41 -26.20 -2.69
CA PHE A 14 28.11 -26.81 -1.56
C PHE A 14 28.76 -28.16 -1.89
N GLY A 15 28.32 -28.85 -2.95
CA GLY A 15 28.93 -30.09 -3.44
C GLY A 15 30.26 -29.89 -4.18
N LYS A 16 30.54 -28.69 -4.70
CA LYS A 16 31.76 -28.39 -5.49
C LYS A 16 32.99 -28.05 -4.64
N TYR A 17 32.84 -27.87 -3.32
CA TYR A 17 33.93 -27.46 -2.42
C TYR A 17 34.19 -28.52 -1.34
N SER A 18 35.39 -29.11 -1.37
CA SER A 18 35.84 -30.30 -0.60
C SER A 18 36.08 -30.09 0.91
N GLY A 19 35.36 -29.17 1.55
CA GLY A 19 35.47 -28.91 2.99
C GLY A 19 34.35 -29.57 3.80
N THR A 20 34.66 -30.63 4.55
CA THR A 20 33.71 -31.46 5.33
C THR A 20 32.79 -30.64 6.24
N LYS A 21 33.28 -29.52 6.81
CA LYS A 21 32.52 -28.66 7.74
C LYS A 21 31.39 -27.86 7.07
N ARG A 22 31.46 -27.58 5.77
CA ARG A 22 30.47 -26.76 5.04
C ARG A 22 29.40 -27.60 4.34
N LEU A 23 29.76 -28.83 3.95
CA LEU A 23 28.80 -29.84 3.51
C LEU A 23 27.78 -30.20 4.60
N VAL A 24 28.21 -30.27 5.86
CA VAL A 24 27.32 -30.49 7.02
C VAL A 24 26.33 -29.33 7.23
N LEU A 25 26.76 -28.07 7.02
CA LEU A 25 25.86 -26.91 7.13
C LEU A 25 24.80 -26.91 6.01
N GLY A 26 25.21 -27.20 4.76
CA GLY A 26 24.31 -27.27 3.62
C GLY A 26 23.31 -28.43 3.71
N SER A 27 23.78 -29.63 4.07
CA SER A 27 22.89 -30.78 4.29
C SER A 27 21.98 -30.57 5.50
N GLY A 28 22.50 -29.99 6.58
CA GLY A 28 21.72 -29.65 7.78
C GLY A 28 20.53 -28.73 7.48
N LEU A 29 20.73 -27.68 6.68
CA LEU A 29 19.65 -26.77 6.27
C LEU A 29 18.58 -27.46 5.42
N LEU A 30 18.97 -28.41 4.58
CA LEU A 30 18.04 -29.19 3.74
C LEU A 30 17.22 -30.16 4.60
N PHE A 31 17.87 -30.88 5.52
CA PHE A 31 17.19 -31.78 6.45
C PHE A 31 16.27 -31.01 7.40
N SER A 32 16.69 -29.86 7.94
CA SER A 32 15.83 -29.06 8.82
C SER A 32 14.61 -28.51 8.08
N SER A 33 14.78 -28.05 6.84
CA SER A 33 13.68 -27.55 6.01
C SER A 33 12.71 -28.68 5.62
N GLY A 34 13.24 -29.84 5.25
CA GLY A 34 12.44 -31.03 4.95
C GLY A 34 11.67 -31.53 6.17
N PHE A 35 12.33 -31.58 7.34
CA PHE A 35 11.70 -31.97 8.59
C PHE A 35 10.60 -30.99 9.02
N LEU A 36 10.83 -29.68 8.92
CA LEU A 36 9.80 -28.67 9.20
C LEU A 36 8.61 -28.79 8.25
N TRP A 37 8.85 -29.08 6.97
CA TRP A 37 7.78 -29.29 5.99
C TRP A 37 6.96 -30.55 6.28
N ILE A 38 7.63 -31.67 6.57
CA ILE A 38 6.97 -32.94 6.95
C ILE A 38 6.20 -32.77 8.25
N ARG A 39 6.82 -32.16 9.29
CA ARG A 39 6.18 -31.87 10.56
C ARG A 39 4.93 -31.05 10.34
N SER A 40 5.04 -29.94 9.61
CA SER A 40 3.91 -29.06 9.28
C SER A 40 2.78 -29.85 8.63
N ARG A 41 3.06 -30.61 7.55
CA ARG A 41 2.06 -31.45 6.85
C ARG A 41 1.42 -32.49 7.76
N LEU A 42 2.20 -33.16 8.61
CA LEU A 42 1.69 -34.16 9.54
C LEU A 42 0.84 -33.52 10.64
N THR A 43 1.27 -32.39 11.23
CA THR A 43 0.48 -31.65 12.21
C THR A 43 -0.82 -31.14 11.61
N THR A 44 -0.80 -30.57 10.39
CA THR A 44 -2.04 -30.09 9.75
C THR A 44 -2.97 -31.26 9.44
N LYS A 45 -2.48 -32.38 8.91
CA LYS A 45 -3.31 -33.58 8.69
C LYS A 45 -3.87 -34.16 9.99
N PHE A 46 -3.07 -34.22 11.05
CA PHE A 46 -3.48 -34.73 12.35
C PHE A 46 -4.53 -33.82 13.00
N LEU A 47 -4.32 -32.50 12.95
CA LEU A 47 -5.28 -31.50 13.42
C LEU A 47 -6.57 -31.54 12.60
N ARG A 48 -6.50 -31.62 11.27
CA ARG A 48 -7.69 -31.78 10.40
C ARG A 48 -8.46 -33.06 10.69
N SER A 49 -7.76 -34.18 10.85
CA SER A 49 -8.38 -35.47 11.19
C SER A 49 -9.06 -35.47 12.56
N ARG A 50 -8.61 -34.62 13.50
CA ARG A 50 -9.27 -34.43 14.80
C ARG A 50 -10.37 -33.38 14.76
N ALA A 51 -10.19 -32.29 14.01
CA ALA A 51 -11.22 -31.28 13.79
C ALA A 51 -12.47 -31.86 13.11
N ALA A 52 -12.30 -32.84 12.23
CA ALA A 52 -13.40 -33.56 11.58
C ALA A 52 -14.18 -34.52 12.51
N SER A 53 -13.73 -34.76 13.74
CA SER A 53 -14.54 -35.46 14.74
C SER A 53 -15.51 -34.45 15.37
N GLU A 54 -16.81 -34.77 15.40
CA GLU A 54 -17.93 -33.84 15.71
C GLU A 54 -17.78 -33.03 17.02
N GLY A 55 -16.90 -33.44 17.95
CA GLY A 55 -16.66 -32.74 19.21
C GLY A 55 -15.76 -31.50 19.13
N TYR A 56 -15.09 -31.23 17.99
CA TYR A 56 -14.14 -30.11 17.86
C TYR A 56 -14.59 -28.99 16.92
N LEU A 57 -15.72 -29.14 16.22
CA LEU A 57 -16.24 -28.08 15.37
C LEU A 57 -16.85 -26.97 16.24
N GLU A 58 -16.38 -25.74 16.04
CA GLU A 58 -16.93 -24.58 16.72
C GLU A 58 -18.37 -24.37 16.23
N ARG A 59 -19.32 -24.29 17.15
CA ARG A 59 -20.72 -24.04 16.82
C ARG A 59 -20.92 -22.55 16.58
N VAL A 60 -21.20 -22.19 15.32
CA VAL A 60 -21.28 -20.80 14.87
C VAL A 60 -22.69 -20.46 14.40
N VAL A 61 -23.18 -19.28 14.79
CA VAL A 61 -24.38 -18.66 14.23
C VAL A 61 -23.97 -17.51 13.32
N LEU A 62 -24.52 -17.46 12.11
CA LEU A 62 -24.35 -16.34 11.20
C LEU A 62 -25.54 -15.40 11.34
N ALA A 63 -25.32 -14.20 11.86
CA ALA A 63 -26.33 -13.18 12.09
C ALA A 63 -26.34 -12.13 10.96
N GLY A 64 -27.20 -12.27 9.96
CA GLY A 64 -27.31 -11.37 8.81
C GLY A 64 -28.39 -11.81 7.83
N THR A 65 -28.62 -11.02 6.77
CA THR A 65 -29.60 -11.40 5.74
C THR A 65 -29.10 -12.63 4.96
N PRO A 66 -29.99 -13.46 4.37
CA PRO A 66 -29.59 -14.65 3.62
C PRO A 66 -28.58 -14.37 2.49
N LYS A 67 -28.65 -13.17 1.92
CA LYS A 67 -27.71 -12.71 0.88
C LYS A 67 -26.32 -12.43 1.45
N GLU A 68 -26.23 -11.74 2.59
CA GLU A 68 -24.96 -11.42 3.24
C GLU A 68 -24.27 -12.67 3.77
N THR A 69 -25.04 -13.59 4.38
CA THR A 69 -24.50 -14.87 4.87
C THR A 69 -24.00 -15.74 3.73
N GLY A 70 -24.71 -15.77 2.59
CA GLY A 70 -24.27 -16.50 1.40
C GLY A 70 -22.96 -15.97 0.83
N LEU A 71 -22.85 -14.65 0.63
CA LEU A 71 -21.62 -14.01 0.14
C LEU A 71 -20.43 -14.25 1.08
N PHE A 72 -20.65 -14.17 2.38
CA PHE A 72 -19.60 -14.43 3.36
C PHE A 72 -19.09 -15.88 3.32
N LEU A 73 -19.99 -16.85 3.10
CA LEU A 73 -19.62 -18.27 2.97
C LEU A 73 -18.88 -18.58 1.67
N GLU A 74 -19.17 -17.85 0.58
CA GLU A 74 -18.45 -17.96 -0.69
C GLU A 74 -17.02 -17.40 -0.59
N ASP A 75 -16.82 -16.33 0.18
CA ASP A 75 -15.52 -15.68 0.39
C ASP A 75 -14.63 -16.41 1.42
N LEU A 76 -15.18 -17.32 2.20
CA LEU A 76 -14.47 -18.03 3.27
C LEU A 76 -13.50 -19.09 2.72
N GLU A 77 -12.28 -19.10 3.26
CA GLU A 77 -11.30 -20.16 2.94
C GLU A 77 -11.81 -21.53 3.40
N SER A 78 -11.58 -22.56 2.59
CA SER A 78 -12.07 -23.92 2.88
C SER A 78 -11.54 -24.48 4.21
N GLU A 79 -10.38 -24.02 4.68
CA GLU A 79 -9.81 -24.43 5.96
C GLU A 79 -10.66 -23.97 7.16
N ILE A 80 -11.32 -22.80 7.06
CA ILE A 80 -12.18 -22.28 8.13
C ILE A 80 -13.50 -23.05 8.14
N LEU A 81 -14.08 -23.34 6.97
CA LEU A 81 -15.28 -24.15 6.84
C LEU A 81 -15.12 -25.57 7.39
N GLU A 82 -13.90 -26.13 7.36
CA GLU A 82 -13.57 -27.41 7.99
C GLU A 82 -13.55 -27.36 9.53
N THR A 83 -13.56 -26.17 10.14
CA THR A 83 -13.53 -25.97 11.61
C THR A 83 -14.84 -25.47 12.21
N TRP A 84 -15.74 -24.95 11.39
CA TRP A 84 -17.00 -24.36 11.84
C TRP A 84 -18.18 -25.27 11.53
N LYS A 85 -19.04 -25.50 12.53
CA LYS A 85 -20.38 -26.05 12.34
C LYS A 85 -21.37 -24.89 12.38
N ILE A 86 -21.86 -24.49 11.21
CA ILE A 86 -22.92 -23.47 11.10
C ILE A 86 -24.21 -24.09 11.62
N VAL A 87 -24.64 -23.66 12.80
CA VAL A 87 -25.84 -24.20 13.46
C VAL A 87 -27.10 -23.52 12.94
N ALA A 88 -27.04 -22.21 12.74
CA ALA A 88 -28.20 -21.44 12.30
C ALA A 88 -27.81 -20.16 11.56
N HIS A 89 -28.72 -19.72 10.70
CA HIS A 89 -28.74 -18.38 10.12
C HIS A 89 -29.79 -17.56 10.89
N PHE A 90 -29.36 -16.43 11.44
CA PHE A 90 -30.17 -15.57 12.27
C PHE A 90 -30.29 -14.20 11.62
N ASP A 91 -31.50 -13.71 11.41
CA ASP A 91 -31.72 -12.41 10.79
C ASP A 91 -32.22 -11.42 11.83
N LEU A 92 -31.40 -10.42 12.15
CA LEU A 92 -31.69 -9.38 13.16
C LEU A 92 -32.76 -8.38 12.72
N GLU A 93 -33.12 -8.35 11.44
CA GLU A 93 -34.21 -7.51 10.94
C GLU A 93 -35.57 -8.15 11.28
N THR A 94 -35.65 -9.48 11.16
CA THR A 94 -36.90 -10.24 11.30
C THR A 94 -37.09 -10.88 12.67
N LYS A 95 -36.01 -11.23 13.38
CA LYS A 95 -36.03 -11.92 14.68
C LYS A 95 -35.58 -11.02 15.81
N THR A 96 -36.06 -11.32 17.02
CA THR A 96 -35.75 -10.52 18.22
C THR A 96 -34.46 -10.99 18.91
N VAL A 97 -33.79 -10.11 19.66
CA VAL A 97 -32.57 -10.47 20.42
C VAL A 97 -32.85 -11.57 21.47
N GLY A 98 -34.09 -11.66 21.99
CA GLY A 98 -34.49 -12.74 22.89
C GLY A 98 -34.41 -14.13 22.24
N GLU A 99 -34.80 -14.25 20.98
CA GLU A 99 -34.68 -15.51 20.22
C GLU A 99 -33.21 -15.89 20.00
N LEU A 100 -32.31 -14.92 19.90
CA LEU A 100 -30.87 -15.18 19.82
C LEU A 100 -30.33 -15.74 21.13
N ASP A 101 -30.76 -15.19 22.28
CA ASP A 101 -30.38 -15.71 23.61
C ASP A 101 -30.85 -17.16 23.81
N ASP A 102 -32.09 -17.45 23.42
CA ASP A 102 -32.64 -18.82 23.48
C ASP A 102 -31.83 -19.79 22.60
N LEU A 103 -31.51 -19.37 21.37
CA LEU A 103 -30.71 -20.16 20.44
C LEU A 103 -29.30 -20.44 20.98
N ILE A 104 -28.66 -19.42 21.57
CA ILE A 104 -27.32 -19.54 22.17
C ILE A 104 -27.32 -20.63 23.25
N LYS A 105 -28.33 -20.64 24.12
CA LYS A 105 -28.45 -21.59 25.23
C LYS A 105 -28.80 -22.99 24.77
N GLN A 106 -29.79 -23.13 23.87
CA GLN A 106 -30.27 -24.45 23.41
C GLN A 106 -29.20 -25.20 22.62
N GLU A 107 -28.49 -24.49 21.75
CA GLU A 107 -27.54 -25.09 20.82
C GLU A 107 -26.09 -24.97 21.28
N SER A 108 -25.82 -24.46 22.49
CA SER A 108 -24.45 -24.30 23.02
C SER A 108 -23.51 -23.62 22.02
N ILE A 109 -23.94 -22.46 21.53
CA ILE A 109 -23.23 -21.69 20.52
C ILE A 109 -21.94 -21.12 21.12
N GLN A 110 -20.83 -21.21 20.38
CA GLN A 110 -19.51 -20.73 20.82
C GLN A 110 -19.17 -19.39 20.20
N ARG A 111 -19.71 -19.10 19.00
CA ARG A 111 -19.46 -17.85 18.29
C ARG A 111 -20.69 -17.37 17.52
N VAL A 112 -20.92 -16.06 17.51
CA VAL A 112 -21.90 -15.39 16.66
C VAL A 112 -21.18 -14.41 15.74
N VAL A 113 -21.41 -14.53 14.43
CA VAL A 113 -20.82 -13.64 13.41
C VAL A 113 -21.91 -12.72 12.85
N PHE A 114 -21.85 -11.45 13.22
CA PHE A 114 -22.75 -10.39 12.79
C PHE A 114 -22.33 -9.82 11.44
N LEU A 115 -23.04 -10.18 10.38
CA LEU A 115 -22.85 -9.71 9.01
C LEU A 115 -23.86 -8.62 8.68
N THR A 116 -23.82 -7.52 9.43
CA THR A 116 -24.86 -6.49 9.36
C THR A 116 -24.44 -5.34 8.46
N GLY A 117 -24.71 -5.46 7.16
CA GLY A 117 -24.59 -4.35 6.22
C GLY A 117 -25.72 -3.33 6.34
N HIS A 118 -26.89 -3.76 6.81
CA HIS A 118 -28.12 -2.96 6.85
C HIS A 118 -28.88 -2.93 8.19
N ALA A 119 -28.53 -3.80 9.16
CA ALA A 119 -29.23 -3.83 10.44
C ALA A 119 -28.97 -2.57 11.30
N GLU A 120 -29.95 -2.19 12.11
CA GLU A 120 -29.83 -1.07 13.05
C GLU A 120 -28.70 -1.31 14.06
N PHE A 121 -27.75 -0.38 14.15
CA PHE A 121 -26.61 -0.46 15.08
C PHE A 121 -27.04 -0.70 16.55
N SER A 122 -28.20 -0.19 16.95
CA SER A 122 -28.78 -0.42 18.29
C SER A 122 -29.09 -1.90 18.54
N ARG A 123 -29.69 -2.59 17.57
CA ARG A 123 -30.01 -4.03 17.68
C ARG A 123 -28.75 -4.88 17.69
N VAL A 124 -27.75 -4.52 16.88
CA VAL A 124 -26.45 -5.21 16.87
C VAL A 124 -25.76 -5.05 18.22
N ALA A 125 -25.76 -3.84 18.79
CA ALA A 125 -25.18 -3.60 20.11
C ALA A 125 -25.87 -4.42 21.21
N GLN A 126 -27.22 -4.50 21.20
CA GLN A 126 -27.98 -5.34 22.15
C GLN A 126 -27.69 -6.83 21.97
N ALA A 127 -27.55 -7.29 20.72
CA ALA A 127 -27.19 -8.69 20.44
C ALA A 127 -25.77 -9.01 20.88
N VAL A 128 -24.82 -8.10 20.68
CA VAL A 128 -23.44 -8.23 21.16
C VAL A 128 -23.40 -8.27 22.68
N GLU A 129 -24.11 -7.36 23.37
CA GLU A 129 -24.26 -7.38 24.83
C GLU A 129 -24.84 -8.72 25.31
N THR A 130 -25.85 -9.24 24.62
CA THR A 130 -26.43 -10.57 24.92
C THR A 130 -25.39 -11.68 24.78
N CYS A 131 -24.60 -11.68 23.71
CA CYS A 131 -23.51 -12.64 23.53
C CYS A 131 -22.45 -12.52 24.64
N GLU A 132 -22.04 -11.29 25.00
CA GLU A 132 -21.08 -11.04 26.08
C GLU A 132 -21.59 -11.55 27.42
N LEU A 133 -22.87 -11.32 27.75
CA LEU A 133 -23.50 -11.84 28.97
C LEU A 133 -23.54 -13.38 29.03
N GLN A 134 -23.66 -14.05 27.89
CA GLN A 134 -23.62 -15.52 27.80
C GLN A 134 -22.18 -16.08 27.67
N GLY A 135 -21.15 -15.23 27.62
CA GLY A 135 -19.76 -15.66 27.44
C GLY A 135 -19.46 -16.19 26.03
N VAL A 136 -20.25 -15.79 25.04
CA VAL A 136 -20.12 -16.21 23.63
C VAL A 136 -19.35 -15.15 22.84
N GLU A 137 -18.45 -15.60 21.97
CA GLU A 137 -17.62 -14.70 21.18
C GLU A 137 -18.45 -14.00 20.07
N ALA A 138 -18.48 -12.67 20.08
CA ALA A 138 -19.22 -11.85 19.11
C ALA A 138 -18.27 -11.25 18.06
N TRP A 139 -18.44 -11.64 16.79
CA TRP A 139 -17.65 -11.14 15.67
C TRP A 139 -18.48 -10.19 14.82
N ILE A 140 -18.06 -8.94 14.66
CA ILE A 140 -18.79 -7.96 13.86
C ILE A 140 -18.11 -7.79 12.50
N GLY A 141 -18.79 -8.23 11.45
CA GLY A 141 -18.41 -8.03 10.07
C GLY A 141 -18.42 -6.55 9.72
N ALA A 142 -17.27 -6.03 9.30
CA ALA A 142 -17.11 -4.63 8.95
C ALA A 142 -17.47 -4.35 7.47
N THR A 143 -18.40 -5.13 6.90
CA THR A 143 -18.74 -5.15 5.47
C THR A 143 -19.35 -3.83 4.97
N PHE A 144 -19.95 -3.05 5.87
CA PHE A 144 -20.44 -1.70 5.55
C PHE A 144 -19.30 -0.70 5.25
N LEU A 145 -18.06 -1.02 5.61
CA LEU A 145 -16.90 -0.16 5.39
C LEU A 145 -16.33 -0.37 3.99
N ARG A 146 -16.63 0.56 3.09
CA ARG A 146 -16.07 0.59 1.73
C ARG A 146 -14.65 1.16 1.68
N ALA A 147 -13.77 0.73 2.59
CA ALA A 147 -12.39 1.18 2.60
C ALA A 147 -11.61 0.54 1.43
N GLN A 148 -11.43 1.28 0.34
CA GLN A 148 -10.70 0.80 -0.84
C GLN A 148 -9.17 0.89 -0.72
N VAL A 149 -8.67 1.73 0.18
CA VAL A 149 -7.24 2.09 0.27
C VAL A 149 -6.70 1.97 1.69
N ALA A 150 -7.46 2.41 2.68
CA ALA A 150 -7.06 2.35 4.07
C ALA A 150 -7.26 0.94 4.63
N ARG A 151 -6.27 0.44 5.38
CA ARG A 151 -6.47 -0.75 6.21
C ARG A 151 -7.14 -0.29 7.51
N PRO A 152 -8.37 -0.74 7.82
CA PRO A 152 -9.00 -0.41 9.09
C PRO A 152 -8.18 -1.04 10.23
N SER A 153 -7.91 -0.24 11.26
CA SER A 153 -7.28 -0.70 12.50
C SER A 153 -8.12 -0.26 13.69
N PHE A 154 -8.01 -0.98 14.80
CA PHE A 154 -8.61 -0.58 16.07
C PHE A 154 -7.60 0.22 16.88
N ASP A 155 -8.04 1.35 17.42
CA ASP A 155 -7.28 2.18 18.35
C ASP A 155 -8.22 2.67 19.46
N ALA A 156 -7.72 3.33 20.48
CA ALA A 156 -8.55 3.88 21.55
C ALA A 156 -8.27 5.38 21.76
N VAL A 157 -9.34 6.16 21.90
CA VAL A 157 -9.24 7.58 22.28
C VAL A 157 -10.05 7.78 23.56
N GLY A 158 -9.36 8.12 24.65
CA GLY A 158 -10.00 8.28 25.96
C GLY A 158 -10.70 7.00 26.47
N GLY A 159 -10.12 5.83 26.19
CA GLY A 159 -10.67 4.53 26.57
C GLY A 159 -11.85 4.04 25.73
N ARG A 160 -12.27 4.80 24.71
CA ARG A 160 -13.33 4.39 23.78
C ARG A 160 -12.71 3.71 22.55
N PRO A 161 -13.16 2.51 22.18
CA PRO A 161 -12.66 1.83 20.98
C PRO A 161 -13.06 2.64 19.74
N MET A 162 -12.08 2.96 18.91
CA MET A 162 -12.22 3.71 17.67
C MET A 162 -11.78 2.84 16.50
N LEU A 163 -12.52 2.91 15.40
CA LEU A 163 -12.11 2.33 14.14
C LEU A 163 -11.40 3.39 13.29
N VAL A 164 -10.12 3.16 13.00
CA VAL A 164 -9.26 4.13 12.34
C VAL A 164 -8.91 3.68 10.92
N PHE A 165 -9.12 4.57 9.96
CA PHE A 165 -8.76 4.33 8.56
C PHE A 165 -7.45 5.04 8.23
N ARG A 166 -6.35 4.29 8.20
CA ARG A 166 -5.02 4.83 7.88
C ARG A 166 -4.67 4.53 6.41
N SER A 167 -4.48 5.57 5.61
CA SER A 167 -4.00 5.46 4.23
C SER A 167 -2.47 5.41 4.12
N THR A 168 -1.76 5.88 5.15
CA THR A 168 -0.30 5.83 5.25
C THR A 168 0.11 4.83 6.32
N PRO A 169 1.19 4.05 6.11
CA PRO A 169 1.74 3.19 7.15
C PRO A 169 2.00 3.98 8.43
N GLU A 170 1.85 3.32 9.58
CA GLU A 170 2.27 3.90 10.87
C GLU A 170 3.75 4.28 10.81
N LEU A 171 4.16 5.20 11.69
CA LEU A 171 5.53 5.69 11.79
C LEU A 171 6.48 4.52 12.10
N SER A 172 6.89 3.81 11.05
CA SER A 172 7.58 2.53 11.17
C SER A 172 9.07 2.72 10.97
N TRP A 173 9.85 1.77 11.50
CA TRP A 173 11.29 1.70 11.21
C TRP A 173 11.58 1.70 9.70
N GLN A 174 10.67 1.18 8.89
CA GLN A 174 10.76 1.18 7.43
C GLN A 174 10.72 2.60 6.85
N LEU A 175 9.86 3.48 7.37
CA LEU A 175 9.80 4.89 6.96
C LEU A 175 11.07 5.64 7.36
N PHE A 176 11.61 5.36 8.55
CA PHE A 176 12.89 5.94 8.98
C PHE A 176 14.04 5.48 8.09
N ALA A 177 14.17 4.17 7.86
CA ALA A 177 15.16 3.60 6.95
C ALA A 177 15.03 4.16 5.53
N LYS A 178 13.80 4.33 5.03
CA LYS A 178 13.53 4.93 3.73
C LYS A 178 14.04 6.37 3.65
N LYS A 179 13.78 7.20 4.67
CA LYS A 179 14.29 8.57 4.73
C LYS A 179 15.82 8.63 4.74
N LEU A 180 16.47 7.72 5.47
CA LEU A 180 17.94 7.62 5.46
C LEU A 180 18.48 7.23 4.09
N VAL A 181 17.88 6.23 3.44
CA VAL A 181 18.25 5.80 2.09
C VAL A 181 18.07 6.93 1.07
N ASP A 182 16.97 7.68 1.17
CA ASP A 182 16.72 8.84 0.29
C ASP A 182 17.78 9.92 0.48
N MET A 183 18.10 10.26 1.72
CA MET A 183 19.07 11.29 2.05
C MET A 183 20.49 10.89 1.60
N ILE A 184 20.92 9.67 1.92
CA ILE A 184 22.25 9.16 1.53
C ILE A 184 22.35 9.03 0.01
N GLY A 185 21.33 8.45 -0.63
CA GLY A 185 21.30 8.29 -2.08
C GLY A 185 21.31 9.64 -2.81
N ALA A 186 20.54 10.62 -2.35
CA ALA A 186 20.55 11.96 -2.92
C ALA A 186 21.93 12.64 -2.75
N LEU A 187 22.57 12.47 -1.58
CA LEU A 187 23.91 13.02 -1.34
C LEU A 187 24.95 12.40 -2.28
N VAL A 188 24.93 11.07 -2.45
CA VAL A 188 25.83 10.37 -3.37
C VAL A 188 25.62 10.83 -4.81
N ILE A 189 24.37 10.96 -5.26
CA ILE A 189 24.05 11.45 -6.61
C ILE A 189 24.58 12.87 -6.81
N VAL A 190 24.39 13.76 -5.83
CA VAL A 190 24.90 15.15 -5.91
C VAL A 190 26.42 15.16 -6.03
N ILE A 191 27.14 14.38 -5.21
CA ILE A 191 28.60 14.32 -5.24
C ILE A 191 29.10 13.77 -6.59
N LEU A 192 28.55 12.65 -7.06
CA LEU A 192 28.98 12.02 -8.32
C LEU A 192 28.66 12.88 -9.55
N THR A 193 27.53 13.59 -9.51
CA THR A 193 27.10 14.44 -10.64
C THR A 193 27.62 15.87 -10.56
N PHE A 194 28.30 16.27 -9.49
CA PHE A 194 28.76 17.65 -9.29
C PHE A 194 29.50 18.27 -10.50
N PRO A 195 30.39 17.55 -11.23
CA PRO A 195 31.01 18.10 -12.44
C PRO A 195 29.98 18.45 -13.55
N LEU A 196 28.91 17.65 -13.68
CA LEU A 196 27.83 17.91 -14.64
C LEU A 196 27.05 19.17 -14.27
N TRP A 197 26.91 19.48 -12.98
CA TRP A 197 26.26 20.71 -12.55
C TRP A 197 27.04 21.93 -13.02
N LEU A 198 28.38 21.93 -12.88
CA LEU A 198 29.22 23.02 -13.35
C LEU A 198 29.06 23.25 -14.86
N VAL A 199 29.11 22.18 -15.65
CA VAL A 199 28.91 22.24 -17.12
C VAL A 199 27.52 22.77 -17.47
N ALA A 200 26.48 22.28 -16.79
CA ALA A 200 25.12 22.76 -17.00
C ALA A 200 25.00 24.26 -16.66
N MET A 201 25.55 24.70 -15.53
CA MET A 201 25.48 26.09 -15.09
C MET A 201 26.17 27.05 -16.09
N ILE A 202 27.36 26.68 -16.57
CA ILE A 202 28.10 27.47 -17.56
C ILE A 202 27.32 27.50 -18.89
N GLY A 203 26.89 26.34 -19.38
CA GLY A 203 26.16 26.26 -20.65
C GLY A 203 24.84 27.04 -20.64
N ILE A 204 24.13 27.05 -19.50
CA ILE A 204 22.90 27.86 -19.34
C ILE A 204 23.23 29.36 -19.33
N LYS A 205 24.28 29.78 -18.62
CA LYS A 205 24.70 31.19 -18.60
C LYS A 205 25.11 31.72 -19.97
N LEU A 206 25.75 30.88 -20.78
CA LEU A 206 26.15 31.22 -22.16
C LEU A 206 24.95 31.22 -23.11
N ALA A 207 24.07 30.22 -23.00
CA ALA A 207 22.93 30.07 -23.91
C ALA A 207 21.75 31.01 -23.60
N SER A 208 21.62 31.47 -22.35
CA SER A 208 20.58 32.40 -21.92
C SER A 208 21.16 33.44 -20.92
N PRO A 209 21.90 34.43 -21.44
CA PRO A 209 22.46 35.51 -20.61
C PRO A 209 21.38 36.25 -19.81
N GLY A 210 21.71 36.63 -18.57
CA GLY A 210 20.78 37.35 -17.67
C GLY A 210 19.74 36.48 -16.96
N SER A 211 19.54 35.23 -17.36
CA SER A 211 18.58 34.34 -16.71
C SER A 211 19.15 33.63 -15.46
N PRO A 212 18.31 33.28 -14.46
CA PRO A 212 18.73 32.46 -13.34
C PRO A 212 18.91 31.00 -13.78
N VAL A 213 19.99 30.39 -13.33
CA VAL A 213 20.39 29.03 -13.72
C VAL A 213 19.44 27.97 -13.16
N ILE A 214 18.93 28.22 -11.96
CA ILE A 214 17.93 27.37 -11.32
C ILE A 214 16.54 27.96 -11.58
N PHE A 215 15.67 27.11 -12.11
CA PHE A 215 14.24 27.35 -12.22
C PHE A 215 13.52 26.71 -11.03
N THR A 216 12.50 27.41 -10.53
CA THR A 216 11.67 26.91 -9.42
C THR A 216 10.20 27.01 -9.74
N GLN A 217 9.43 26.00 -9.34
CA GLN A 217 7.97 25.96 -9.53
C GLN A 217 7.29 25.36 -8.30
N ASN A 218 6.12 25.88 -7.92
CA ASN A 218 5.33 25.27 -6.86
C ASN A 218 4.71 23.95 -7.34
N ARG A 219 4.90 22.89 -6.56
CA ARG A 219 4.32 21.57 -6.75
C ARG A 219 3.61 21.12 -5.48
N ALA A 220 2.64 20.21 -5.58
CA ALA A 220 2.10 19.59 -4.38
C ALA A 220 3.07 18.55 -3.82
N GLY A 221 3.25 18.60 -2.51
CA GLY A 221 4.02 17.64 -1.74
C GLY A 221 3.16 16.88 -0.75
N LEU A 222 3.81 16.34 0.28
CA LEU A 222 3.19 15.48 1.29
C LEU A 222 2.02 16.19 2.01
N TYR A 223 0.91 15.48 2.18
CA TYR A 223 -0.34 15.99 2.77
C TYR A 223 -0.91 17.25 2.08
N GLY A 224 -0.59 17.46 0.80
CA GLY A 224 -1.04 18.62 0.05
C GLY A 224 -0.27 19.90 0.35
N LYS A 225 0.76 19.86 1.21
CA LYS A 225 1.64 21.01 1.44
C LYS A 225 2.45 21.29 0.19
N SER A 226 2.35 22.49 -0.35
CA SER A 226 3.12 22.89 -1.53
C SER A 226 4.60 23.08 -1.19
N PHE A 227 5.48 22.75 -2.14
CA PHE A 227 6.92 23.00 -2.06
C PHE A 227 7.47 23.49 -3.40
N ARG A 228 8.66 24.06 -3.39
CA ARG A 228 9.33 24.57 -4.59
C ARG A 228 10.27 23.51 -5.15
N ILE A 229 9.94 22.96 -6.31
CA ILE A 229 10.85 22.04 -7.02
C ILE A 229 12.00 22.82 -7.64
N TYR A 230 13.24 22.31 -7.54
CA TYR A 230 14.41 22.89 -8.20
C TYR A 230 14.72 22.13 -9.49
N LYS A 231 14.94 22.84 -10.59
CA LYS A 231 15.44 22.29 -11.86
C LYS A 231 16.45 23.23 -12.49
N PHE A 232 17.29 22.75 -13.39
CA PHE A 232 18.03 23.67 -14.25
C PHE A 232 17.09 24.32 -15.25
N ARG A 233 17.32 25.60 -15.53
CA ARG A 233 16.57 26.34 -16.54
C ARG A 233 16.92 25.78 -17.92
N THR A 234 15.90 25.34 -18.65
CA THR A 234 16.04 24.86 -20.04
C THR A 234 15.22 25.66 -21.03
N MET A 235 14.45 26.64 -20.55
CA MET A 235 13.53 27.46 -21.34
C MET A 235 13.95 28.92 -21.31
N VAL A 236 13.57 29.67 -22.35
CA VAL A 236 13.78 31.12 -22.43
C VAL A 236 13.03 31.88 -21.31
N PRO A 237 13.48 33.08 -20.92
CA PRO A 237 12.87 33.82 -19.79
C PRO A 237 11.36 34.04 -19.89
N ASP A 238 10.81 34.25 -21.10
CA ASP A 238 9.40 34.56 -21.32
C ASP A 238 8.54 33.34 -21.68
N ALA A 239 9.05 32.14 -21.42
CA ALA A 239 8.41 30.88 -21.80
C ALA A 239 6.99 30.68 -21.24
N ASP A 240 6.70 31.23 -20.06
CA ASP A 240 5.37 31.14 -19.45
C ASP A 240 4.35 32.05 -20.17
N GLN A 241 4.78 33.23 -20.64
CA GLN A 241 3.92 34.15 -21.40
C GLN A 241 3.65 33.63 -22.82
N MET A 242 4.61 32.88 -23.38
CA MET A 242 4.46 32.24 -24.69
C MET A 242 3.55 31.01 -24.64
N LEU A 243 3.25 30.45 -23.46
CA LEU A 243 2.52 29.18 -23.33
C LEU A 243 1.13 29.23 -23.97
N GLU A 244 0.36 30.29 -23.69
CA GLU A 244 -1.00 30.41 -24.21
C GLU A 244 -1.01 30.60 -25.73
N LYS A 245 -0.07 31.38 -26.26
CA LYS A 245 0.11 31.56 -27.70
C LYS A 245 0.54 30.26 -28.39
N ILE A 246 1.45 29.49 -27.79
CA ILE A 246 1.90 28.20 -28.35
C ILE A 246 0.81 27.14 -28.29
N LYS A 247 -0.02 27.11 -27.24
CA LYS A 247 -1.20 26.22 -27.20
C LYS A 247 -2.17 26.52 -28.34
N GLN A 248 -2.33 27.80 -28.69
CA GLN A 248 -3.17 28.23 -29.81
C GLN A 248 -2.53 27.90 -31.17
N ASP A 249 -1.23 28.14 -31.32
CA ASP A 249 -0.52 27.99 -32.59
C ASP A 249 -0.16 26.52 -32.92
N HIS A 250 0.09 25.68 -31.91
CA HIS A 250 0.62 24.32 -32.08
C HIS A 250 -0.22 23.22 -31.41
N GLY A 251 -1.28 23.57 -30.67
CA GLY A 251 -2.13 22.61 -29.96
C GLY A 251 -1.48 21.98 -28.71
N ASN A 252 -2.12 20.95 -28.16
CA ASN A 252 -1.60 20.13 -27.05
C ASN A 252 -1.60 18.66 -27.50
N GLU A 253 -0.48 17.96 -27.37
CA GLU A 253 -0.37 16.56 -27.81
C GLU A 253 -0.92 15.54 -26.80
N VAL A 254 -1.40 16.01 -25.64
CA VAL A 254 -1.89 15.15 -24.56
C VAL A 254 -3.29 15.59 -24.14
N ASP A 255 -4.19 14.62 -24.01
CA ASP A 255 -5.50 14.84 -23.41
C ASP A 255 -5.38 15.00 -21.90
N GLY A 256 -5.83 16.14 -21.37
CA GLY A 256 -5.85 16.43 -19.93
C GLY A 256 -5.22 17.78 -19.56
N PRO A 257 -4.98 18.02 -18.26
CA PRO A 257 -4.47 19.31 -17.77
C PRO A 257 -2.97 19.51 -18.03
N ALA A 258 -2.25 18.46 -18.43
CA ALA A 258 -0.83 18.52 -18.73
C ALA A 258 -0.59 19.04 -20.15
N PHE A 259 0.38 19.95 -20.29
CA PHE A 259 0.84 20.45 -21.59
C PHE A 259 2.09 19.70 -22.06
N LYS A 260 2.05 19.11 -23.26
CA LYS A 260 3.21 18.47 -23.89
C LYS A 260 3.22 18.76 -25.39
N LEU A 261 4.40 19.13 -25.88
CA LEU A 261 4.70 19.37 -27.28
C LEU A 261 6.07 18.74 -27.60
N ALA A 262 6.16 17.92 -28.64
CA ALA A 262 7.38 17.17 -28.97
C ALA A 262 8.56 18.08 -29.32
N SER A 263 8.29 19.22 -29.97
CA SER A 263 9.27 20.26 -30.30
C SER A 263 8.84 21.60 -29.75
N ASP A 264 8.98 21.79 -28.45
CA ASP A 264 8.63 23.04 -27.77
C ASP A 264 9.62 24.17 -28.14
N PRO A 265 9.17 25.24 -28.83
CA PRO A 265 10.03 26.32 -29.30
C PRO A 265 10.59 27.18 -28.17
N ARG A 266 10.07 27.02 -26.94
CA ARG A 266 10.56 27.75 -25.75
C ARG A 266 11.87 27.19 -25.22
N ILE A 267 12.29 26.00 -25.66
CA ILE A 267 13.49 25.32 -25.18
C ILE A 267 14.68 25.74 -26.05
N PHE A 268 15.68 26.38 -25.45
CA PHE A 268 16.90 26.74 -26.17
C PHE A 268 17.74 25.47 -26.51
N PRO A 269 18.61 25.50 -27.53
CA PRO A 269 19.31 24.29 -28.01
C PRO A 269 20.07 23.51 -26.94
N PHE A 270 20.81 24.19 -26.06
CA PHE A 270 21.49 23.54 -24.92
C PHE A 270 20.50 22.96 -23.90
N GLY A 271 19.33 23.58 -23.73
CA GLY A 271 18.24 23.09 -22.88
C GLY A 271 17.65 21.77 -23.39
N ARG A 272 17.60 21.57 -24.71
CA ARG A 272 17.21 20.28 -25.31
C ARG A 272 18.19 19.17 -24.94
N PHE A 273 19.49 19.46 -24.94
CA PHE A 273 20.52 18.51 -24.48
C PHE A 273 20.32 18.15 -23.00
N LEU A 274 20.12 19.14 -22.13
CA LEU A 274 19.90 18.90 -20.70
C LEU A 274 18.68 18.00 -20.43
N ARG A 275 17.55 18.25 -21.12
CA ARG A 275 16.33 17.43 -21.00
C ARG A 275 16.52 16.02 -21.55
N LYS A 276 17.23 15.86 -22.67
CA LYS A 276 17.47 14.55 -23.28
C LYS A 276 18.19 13.59 -22.33
N TYR A 277 19.13 14.11 -21.55
CA TYR A 277 19.89 13.34 -20.57
C TYR A 277 19.35 13.47 -19.13
N SER A 278 18.18 14.10 -18.94
CA SER A 278 17.57 14.37 -17.62
C SER A 278 18.50 15.11 -16.64
N ILE A 279 19.49 15.83 -17.17
CA ILE A 279 20.43 16.62 -16.36
C ILE A 279 19.69 17.78 -15.71
N ASP A 280 18.63 18.29 -16.35
CA ASP A 280 17.81 19.38 -15.83
C ASP A 280 17.09 19.05 -14.52
N GLU A 281 16.94 17.76 -14.21
CA GLU A 281 16.28 17.28 -13.01
C GLU A 281 17.22 17.06 -11.82
N LEU A 282 18.55 17.09 -12.02
CA LEU A 282 19.53 16.89 -10.96
C LEU A 282 19.33 17.82 -9.75
N PRO A 283 18.94 19.10 -9.91
CA PRO A 283 18.67 19.97 -8.76
C PRO A 283 17.55 19.48 -7.83
N GLN A 284 16.67 18.58 -8.27
CA GLN A 284 15.65 17.96 -7.41
C GLN A 284 16.25 17.15 -6.26
N MET A 285 17.50 16.71 -6.35
CA MET A 285 18.18 16.04 -5.23
C MET A 285 18.27 16.94 -3.99
N ILE A 286 18.32 18.27 -4.17
CA ILE A 286 18.25 19.21 -3.04
C ILE A 286 16.89 19.15 -2.34
N ASN A 287 15.79 18.95 -3.08
CA ASN A 287 14.46 18.75 -2.49
C ASN A 287 14.40 17.45 -1.68
N VAL A 288 15.05 16.40 -2.15
CA VAL A 288 15.15 15.12 -1.43
C VAL A 288 15.96 15.29 -0.13
N LEU A 289 17.10 15.98 -0.18
CA LEU A 289 17.91 16.29 1.01
C LEU A 289 17.17 17.17 2.02
N LYS A 290 16.28 18.06 1.56
CA LYS A 290 15.40 18.88 2.42
C LYS A 290 14.20 18.11 2.99
N GLY A 291 13.98 16.86 2.56
CA GLY A 291 12.83 16.05 2.95
C GLY A 291 11.51 16.48 2.31
N GLU A 292 11.55 17.32 1.27
CA GLU A 292 10.38 17.76 0.51
C GLU A 292 9.95 16.71 -0.53
N MET A 293 10.91 15.88 -0.97
CA MET A 293 10.73 14.80 -1.94
C MET A 293 11.41 13.51 -1.47
N SER A 294 11.10 12.40 -2.15
CA SER A 294 11.71 11.09 -1.97
C SER A 294 12.37 10.66 -3.28
N LEU A 295 13.46 9.89 -3.25
CA LEU A 295 14.09 9.36 -4.49
C LEU A 295 13.12 8.48 -5.29
N VAL A 296 12.27 7.74 -4.57
CA VAL A 296 11.25 6.86 -5.14
C VAL A 296 9.90 7.26 -4.56
N GLY A 297 9.02 7.82 -5.38
CA GLY A 297 7.69 8.26 -4.98
C GLY A 297 6.85 8.75 -6.17
N PRO A 298 5.58 9.11 -5.93
CA PRO A 298 4.73 9.72 -6.95
C PRO A 298 5.35 11.00 -7.51
N ARG A 299 5.14 11.27 -8.80
CA ARG A 299 5.65 12.47 -9.45
C ARG A 299 4.88 13.70 -8.95
N PRO A 300 5.55 14.73 -8.40
CA PRO A 300 4.87 15.93 -7.90
C PRO A 300 4.30 16.76 -9.07
N LEU A 301 2.98 16.85 -9.12
CA LEU A 301 2.27 17.59 -10.18
C LEU A 301 2.22 19.10 -9.88
N PRO A 302 2.11 19.97 -10.90
CA PRO A 302 1.82 21.39 -10.71
C PRO A 302 0.48 21.59 -10.00
N LEU A 303 0.36 22.67 -9.23
CA LEU A 303 -0.86 22.96 -8.48
C LEU A 303 -2.10 23.07 -9.38
N HIS A 304 -1.97 23.74 -10.54
CA HIS A 304 -3.07 23.88 -11.50
C HIS A 304 -3.53 22.54 -12.10
N GLU A 305 -2.64 21.56 -12.28
CA GLU A 305 -3.04 20.23 -12.75
C GLU A 305 -3.82 19.48 -11.67
N ILE A 306 -3.42 19.61 -10.40
CA ILE A 306 -4.10 18.96 -9.27
C ILE A 306 -5.51 19.52 -9.06
N GLU A 307 -5.66 20.84 -9.18
CA GLU A 307 -6.96 21.50 -9.10
C GLU A 307 -7.90 21.05 -10.23
N ALA A 308 -7.35 20.84 -11.43
CA ALA A 308 -8.10 20.34 -12.59
C ALA A 308 -8.47 18.84 -12.50
N ILE A 309 -7.77 18.04 -11.69
CA ILE A 309 -8.10 16.63 -11.46
C ILE A 309 -9.37 16.55 -10.61
N LYS A 310 -10.52 16.27 -11.25
CA LYS A 310 -11.84 16.12 -10.60
C LYS A 310 -12.06 14.78 -9.88
N LYS A 311 -11.28 13.73 -10.20
CA LYS A 311 -11.47 12.37 -9.66
C LYS A 311 -10.42 12.05 -8.59
N SER A 312 -10.84 11.71 -7.38
CA SER A 312 -9.90 11.55 -6.23
C SER A 312 -8.86 10.44 -6.42
N SER A 313 -9.11 9.47 -7.31
CA SER A 313 -8.18 8.37 -7.60
C SER A 313 -6.83 8.81 -8.17
N HIS A 314 -6.75 10.02 -8.74
CA HIS A 314 -5.54 10.58 -9.35
C HIS A 314 -4.89 11.71 -8.53
N ARG A 315 -5.48 12.09 -7.39
CA ARG A 315 -4.90 13.05 -6.43
C ARG A 315 -4.06 12.27 -5.42
N ARG A 316 -2.90 11.77 -5.82
CA ARG A 316 -1.94 11.11 -4.91
C ARG A 316 -0.67 11.93 -4.80
#